data_AF-A0A8D0CJN2-F1
#
_entry.id   AF-A0A8D0CJN2-F1
#
_cell.length_a   1.000
_cell.length_b   1.000
_cell.length_c   1.000
_cell.angle_alpha   90.00
_cell.angle_beta   90.00
_cell.angle_gamma   90.00
#
_symmetry.space_group_name_H-M   'P 1'
#
loop_
_entity.id
_entity.type
_entity.pdbx_description
1 polymer ?
#
loop_
_entity_poly.entity_id
_entity_poly.type
_entity_poly.pdbx_seq_one_letter_code
_entity_poly.pdbx_strand_id
1 'polypeptide(L)'
;TSHGSSQIALSFFPCSLCRKEWDDLFLNSNYLARIRQAGINGRLRSSRFRSVCWKLYLDALPEDKSQWINKTKELRAQYEKIKETHITNPRKAAGQQDLVVNNPLSQDEGSLWNKFFQDKELRGMIKQDVLRTFPEMQYFQQEDVRTKLTDILFCYARENEQLLYKQGMHELLAPIVFILHCDHQAFQHASETACPSEEMKSLLNPEFHEHDAYAMFSQLMETAEPWFSSFEREVRKGKEEMMTSIPFARPQDAGPSVAIVTKVNRIQDQLLKKHDIELYMHLNRLEIAPQIYGIRWVRLLFGREFPLQDLLVVWDALFADSITLDLVDYVFVAMLLYIRDALIASNFQTCLGLLMHYPPIGDIHALLNKALFLRDPKNHPRPGNYQFQQNLDYYKTRGADLMNKTRASAKSAPLNINKVSNSLLNFGRKLIAPAMSPNSSNISPINSDVASGPHVAPTHSVAEPPASSTQAHVHIPPHSQAQAQHHRLGQTAGRTAARPAAPAAVSGLC
;
A
#
# COMPACT_ATOMS: atom_id res chain seq x y z
N THR A 1 32.35 -3.48 -17.08
CA THR A 1 31.83 -2.78 -18.29
C THR A 1 30.33 -3.05 -18.40
N SER A 2 29.57 -2.11 -18.97
CA SER A 2 28.12 -2.20 -19.26
C SER A 2 27.23 -2.84 -18.18
N HIS A 3 26.64 -2.01 -17.32
CA HIS A 3 25.29 -2.29 -16.79
C HIS A 3 24.29 -1.47 -17.60
N GLY A 4 23.20 -2.10 -18.03
CA GLY A 4 22.17 -1.47 -18.84
C GLY A 4 21.31 -0.53 -17.99
N SER A 5 21.57 0.77 -18.07
CA SER A 5 20.65 1.78 -17.52
C SER A 5 19.35 1.70 -18.30
N SER A 6 18.28 1.21 -17.67
CA SER A 6 16.92 1.24 -18.24
C SER A 6 16.34 2.65 -18.12
N GLN A 7 16.98 3.62 -18.79
CA GLN A 7 16.33 4.87 -19.14
C GLN A 7 15.12 4.53 -20.01
N ILE A 8 13.94 5.03 -19.62
CA ILE A 8 12.77 4.99 -20.49
C ILE A 8 13.14 5.78 -21.74
N ALA A 9 13.24 5.09 -22.88
CA ALA A 9 13.55 5.70 -24.16
C ALA A 9 12.36 6.54 -24.65
N LEU A 10 12.22 7.74 -24.10
CA LEU A 10 11.41 8.83 -24.64
C LEU A 10 11.93 9.14 -26.04
N SER A 11 11.42 8.38 -27.01
CA SER A 11 11.81 8.50 -28.41
C SER A 11 11.22 9.79 -28.96
N PHE A 12 11.92 10.45 -29.88
CA PHE A 12 11.39 11.62 -30.57
C PHE A 12 10.14 11.24 -31.37
N PHE A 13 8.96 11.51 -30.82
CA PHE A 13 7.67 11.24 -31.45
C PHE A 13 6.98 12.55 -31.87
N PRO A 14 6.44 12.65 -33.09
CA PRO A 14 5.95 13.91 -33.64
C PRO A 14 4.63 14.37 -33.00
N CYS A 15 4.54 15.69 -32.78
CA CYS A 15 3.39 16.45 -32.28
C CYS A 15 2.00 15.96 -32.73
N SER A 16 1.85 15.58 -34.01
CA SER A 16 0.59 15.10 -34.58
C SER A 16 0.01 13.88 -33.86
N LEU A 17 0.85 13.01 -33.29
CA LEU A 17 0.41 11.80 -32.60
C LEU A 17 -0.27 12.13 -31.26
N CYS A 18 0.23 13.12 -30.52
CA CYS A 18 -0.30 13.54 -29.22
C CYS A 18 -1.71 14.12 -29.35
N ARG A 19 -1.92 15.01 -30.35
CA ARG A 19 -3.25 15.54 -30.65
C ARG A 19 -4.19 14.47 -31.20
N LYS A 20 -3.70 13.58 -32.07
CA LYS A 20 -4.51 12.48 -32.60
C LYS A 20 -4.99 11.55 -31.48
N GLU A 21 -4.13 11.18 -30.53
CA GLU A 21 -4.51 10.35 -29.38
C GLU A 21 -5.60 11.05 -28.53
N TRP A 22 -5.48 12.35 -28.28
CA TRP A 22 -6.51 13.14 -27.60
C TRP A 22 -7.86 13.12 -28.33
N ASP A 23 -7.84 13.27 -29.65
CA ASP A 23 -9.06 13.28 -30.47
C ASP A 23 -9.68 11.85 -30.58
N ASP A 24 -8.85 10.81 -30.74
CA ASP A 24 -9.26 9.39 -30.73
C ASP A 24 -9.87 8.96 -29.38
N LEU A 25 -9.39 9.53 -28.27
CA LEU A 25 -9.92 9.30 -26.91
C LEU A 25 -11.14 10.15 -26.56
N PHE A 26 -11.20 11.43 -26.97
CA PHE A 26 -12.14 12.41 -26.39
C PHE A 26 -12.91 13.30 -27.39
N LEU A 27 -12.89 13.03 -28.70
CA LEU A 27 -13.69 13.75 -29.70
C LEU A 27 -15.00 13.04 -30.08
N ASN A 28 -15.11 11.74 -29.78
CA ASN A 28 -16.23 10.90 -30.21
C ASN A 28 -17.48 11.15 -29.33
N SER A 29 -18.69 11.11 -29.90
CA SER A 29 -19.93 11.32 -29.11
C SER A 29 -20.12 10.26 -28.02
N ASN A 30 -19.75 9.01 -28.29
CA ASN A 30 -19.70 7.92 -27.30
C ASN A 30 -18.25 7.66 -26.83
N TYR A 31 -17.53 8.71 -26.45
CA TYR A 31 -16.14 8.58 -26.01
C TYR A 31 -16.03 7.83 -24.68
N LEU A 32 -16.92 8.07 -23.72
CA LEU A 32 -16.82 7.50 -22.36
C LEU A 32 -16.83 5.97 -22.38
N ALA A 33 -17.75 5.34 -23.12
CA ALA A 33 -17.76 3.88 -23.27
C ALA A 33 -16.52 3.36 -24.00
N ARG A 34 -16.00 4.10 -25.00
CA ARG A 34 -14.76 3.75 -25.72
C ARG A 34 -13.54 3.78 -24.81
N ILE A 35 -13.39 4.80 -23.97
CA ILE A 35 -12.27 4.87 -23.02
C ILE A 35 -12.44 3.85 -21.89
N ARG A 36 -13.64 3.64 -21.34
CA ARG A 36 -13.89 2.57 -20.37
C ARG A 36 -13.50 1.19 -20.93
N GLN A 37 -13.88 0.87 -22.18
CA GLN A 37 -13.41 -0.34 -22.87
C GLN A 37 -11.90 -0.32 -23.22
N ALA A 38 -11.24 0.84 -23.26
CA ALA A 38 -9.79 0.91 -23.38
C ALA A 38 -9.09 0.58 -22.05
N GLY A 39 -9.61 1.09 -20.93
CA GLY A 39 -9.14 0.78 -19.58
C GLY A 39 -9.32 -0.69 -19.20
N ILE A 40 -10.52 -1.23 -19.39
CA ILE A 40 -10.85 -2.66 -19.14
C ILE A 40 -9.93 -3.59 -19.96
N ASN A 41 -9.60 -3.23 -21.20
CA ASN A 41 -8.69 -4.01 -22.05
C ASN A 41 -7.20 -3.72 -21.76
N GLY A 42 -6.88 -2.85 -20.80
CA GLY A 42 -5.52 -2.44 -20.43
C GLY A 42 -4.76 -1.64 -21.50
N ARG A 43 -5.47 -1.05 -22.47
CA ARG A 43 -4.87 -0.30 -23.59
C ARG A 43 -4.33 1.08 -23.20
N LEU A 44 -4.60 1.54 -21.97
CA LEU A 44 -4.10 2.81 -21.45
C LEU A 44 -2.65 2.75 -20.94
N ARG A 45 -2.02 1.57 -20.87
CA ARG A 45 -0.62 1.40 -20.42
C ARG A 45 0.39 2.27 -21.20
N SER A 46 0.11 2.56 -22.47
CA SER A 46 0.93 3.41 -23.35
C SER A 46 0.31 4.78 -23.64
N SER A 47 -0.76 5.17 -22.95
CA SER A 47 -1.45 6.44 -23.19
C SER A 47 -0.75 7.60 -22.47
N ARG A 48 -0.84 8.80 -23.08
CA ARG A 48 -0.34 10.08 -22.53
C ARG A 48 -1.39 10.86 -21.75
N PHE A 49 -2.60 10.31 -21.63
CA PHE A 49 -3.78 10.93 -21.03
C PHE A 49 -4.50 9.99 -20.04
N ARG A 50 -3.74 9.09 -19.42
CA ARG A 50 -4.25 8.06 -18.50
C ARG A 50 -4.89 8.69 -17.26
N SER A 51 -4.31 9.79 -16.76
CA SER A 51 -4.86 10.58 -15.66
C SER A 51 -6.18 11.25 -16.03
N VAL A 52 -6.35 11.72 -17.27
CA VAL A 52 -7.62 12.30 -17.73
C VAL A 52 -8.70 11.22 -17.83
N CYS A 53 -8.34 10.01 -18.28
CA CYS A 53 -9.23 8.86 -18.23
C CYS A 53 -9.63 8.52 -16.78
N TRP A 54 -8.68 8.47 -15.84
CA TRP A 54 -8.97 8.19 -14.42
C TRP A 54 -9.82 9.30 -13.77
N LYS A 55 -9.61 10.57 -14.10
CA LYS A 55 -10.46 11.70 -13.64
C LYS A 55 -11.93 11.51 -14.08
N LEU A 56 -12.18 10.89 -15.23
CA LEU A 56 -13.52 10.56 -15.75
C LEU A 56 -14.08 9.22 -15.24
N TYR A 57 -13.25 8.36 -14.64
CA TYR A 57 -13.68 7.08 -14.08
C TYR A 57 -14.02 7.17 -12.59
N LEU A 58 -13.37 8.11 -11.90
CA LEU A 58 -13.58 8.48 -10.50
C LEU A 58 -14.48 9.72 -10.39
N ASP A 59 -15.28 10.04 -11.42
CA ASP A 59 -16.26 11.13 -11.51
C ASP A 59 -15.77 12.55 -11.12
N ALA A 60 -14.46 12.75 -10.95
CA ALA A 60 -13.80 14.05 -10.71
C ALA A 60 -13.90 15.01 -11.91
N LEU A 61 -14.17 14.48 -13.11
CA LEU A 61 -14.60 15.23 -14.29
C LEU A 61 -15.97 14.70 -14.76
N PRO A 62 -16.93 15.59 -15.11
CA PRO A 62 -18.22 15.16 -15.64
C PRO A 62 -18.10 14.63 -17.09
N GLU A 63 -19.13 13.93 -17.55
CA GLU A 63 -19.24 13.45 -18.94
C GLU A 63 -19.35 14.60 -19.96
N ASP A 64 -19.76 15.80 -19.52
CA ASP A 64 -19.79 16.99 -20.36
C ASP A 64 -18.42 17.66 -20.44
N LYS A 65 -17.76 17.45 -21.59
CA LYS A 65 -16.44 18.04 -21.92
C LYS A 65 -16.40 19.57 -21.81
N SER A 66 -17.52 20.27 -22.02
CA SER A 66 -17.58 21.74 -21.89
C SER A 66 -17.39 22.21 -20.45
N GLN A 67 -17.72 21.37 -19.47
CA GLN A 67 -17.64 21.68 -18.04
C GLN A 67 -16.26 21.38 -17.44
N TRP A 68 -15.40 20.60 -18.12
CA TRP A 68 -14.11 20.12 -17.59
C TRP A 68 -13.24 21.25 -17.02
N ILE A 69 -13.01 22.32 -17.80
CA ILE A 69 -12.17 23.46 -17.37
C ILE A 69 -12.74 24.14 -16.12
N ASN A 70 -14.07 24.23 -16.01
CA ASN A 70 -14.73 24.89 -14.88
C ASN A 70 -14.70 24.00 -13.63
N LYS A 71 -15.03 22.70 -13.75
CA LYS A 71 -14.94 21.74 -12.64
C LYS A 71 -13.52 21.61 -12.12
N THR A 72 -12.52 21.58 -13.00
CA THR A 72 -11.10 21.56 -12.60
C THR A 72 -10.69 22.81 -11.83
N LYS A 73 -11.12 24.02 -12.25
CA LYS A 73 -10.87 25.25 -11.49
C LYS A 73 -11.56 25.25 -10.12
N GLU A 74 -12.80 24.74 -10.06
CA GLU A 74 -13.57 24.60 -8.81
C GLU A 74 -12.86 23.69 -7.80
N LEU A 75 -12.48 22.47 -8.22
CA LEU A 75 -11.77 21.49 -7.38
C LEU A 75 -10.40 22.00 -6.91
N ARG A 76 -9.67 22.72 -7.77
CA ARG A 76 -8.40 23.37 -7.42
C ARG A 76 -8.60 24.46 -6.36
N ALA A 77 -9.60 25.31 -6.52
CA ALA A 77 -9.93 26.35 -5.53
C ALA A 77 -10.42 25.76 -4.19
N GLN A 78 -11.15 24.63 -4.22
CA GLN A 78 -11.53 23.88 -3.02
C GLN A 78 -10.30 23.36 -2.28
N TYR A 79 -9.38 22.67 -2.96
CA TYR A 79 -8.17 22.17 -2.32
C TYR A 79 -7.27 23.30 -1.78
N GLU A 80 -7.08 24.40 -2.51
CA GLU A 80 -6.29 25.53 -2.01
C GLU A 80 -6.88 26.10 -0.71
N LYS A 81 -8.20 26.29 -0.64
CA LYS A 81 -8.88 26.72 0.59
C LYS A 81 -8.68 25.75 1.76
N ILE A 82 -8.75 24.44 1.51
CA ILE A 82 -8.50 23.40 2.52
C ILE A 82 -7.03 23.47 2.99
N LYS A 83 -6.10 23.67 2.05
CA LYS A 83 -4.67 23.81 2.30
C LYS A 83 -4.35 25.06 3.13
N GLU A 84 -4.95 26.21 2.81
CA GLU A 84 -4.84 27.44 3.61
C GLU A 84 -5.41 27.26 5.02
N THR A 85 -6.52 26.52 5.16
CA THR A 85 -7.25 26.31 6.43
C THR A 85 -6.52 25.39 7.41
N HIS A 86 -5.82 24.34 6.93
CA HIS A 86 -5.17 23.35 7.79
C HIS A 86 -3.64 23.39 7.78
N ILE A 87 -3.00 24.01 6.77
CA ILE A 87 -1.54 24.23 6.73
C ILE A 87 -1.19 25.67 7.18
N THR A 88 -2.11 26.37 7.85
CA THR A 88 -1.80 27.65 8.49
C THR A 88 -0.82 27.45 9.66
N ASN A 89 0.33 28.12 9.62
CA ASN A 89 1.27 28.12 10.74
C ASN A 89 0.73 29.02 11.88
N PRO A 90 0.51 28.52 13.12
CA PRO A 90 -0.03 29.32 14.22
C PRO A 90 0.82 30.56 14.53
N ARG A 91 2.13 30.55 14.26
CA ARG A 91 3.01 31.71 14.43
C ARG A 91 2.69 32.88 13.49
N LYS A 92 1.91 32.66 12.42
CA LYS A 92 1.35 33.74 11.58
C LYS A 92 -0.01 34.23 12.11
N ALA A 93 -0.79 33.39 12.79
CA ALA A 93 -2.11 33.71 13.34
C ALA A 93 -2.06 34.35 14.75
N ALA A 94 -0.99 34.11 15.50
CA ALA A 94 -0.81 34.56 16.89
C ALA A 94 -0.84 36.09 17.12
N GLY A 95 -0.86 36.90 16.06
CA GLY A 95 -0.97 38.36 16.15
C GLY A 95 -2.38 38.91 16.36
N GLN A 96 -3.42 38.06 16.45
CA GLN A 96 -4.83 38.50 16.44
C GLN A 96 -5.74 37.82 17.50
N GLN A 97 -5.22 37.00 18.41
CA GLN A 97 -6.05 36.23 19.36
C GLN A 97 -5.51 36.24 20.80
N ASP A 98 -6.39 35.92 21.75
CA ASP A 98 -6.11 35.98 23.18
C ASP A 98 -4.99 35.01 23.61
N LEU A 99 -3.95 35.57 24.21
CA LEU A 99 -2.75 34.89 24.66
C LEU A 99 -2.98 33.99 25.89
N VAL A 100 -4.08 34.19 26.63
CA VAL A 100 -4.43 33.36 27.79
C VAL A 100 -4.86 31.95 27.36
N VAL A 101 -5.55 31.83 26.21
CA VAL A 101 -6.03 30.55 25.66
C VAL A 101 -4.99 29.92 24.71
N ASN A 102 -4.33 30.75 23.89
CA ASN A 102 -3.44 30.30 22.82
C ASN A 102 -1.94 30.29 23.21
N ASN A 103 -1.62 29.56 24.29
CA ASN A 103 -0.26 29.37 24.80
C ASN A 103 0.23 27.91 24.60
N PRO A 104 1.53 27.61 24.36
CA PRO A 104 2.02 26.24 24.10
C PRO A 104 1.87 25.22 25.24
N LEU A 105 1.40 25.65 26.41
CA LEU A 105 1.11 24.80 27.58
C LEU A 105 -0.40 24.68 27.86
N SER A 106 -1.26 25.25 27.00
CA SER A 106 -2.71 25.17 27.14
C SER A 106 -3.20 23.75 26.85
N GLN A 107 -3.95 23.18 27.80
CA GLN A 107 -4.60 21.87 27.66
C GLN A 107 -6.01 21.97 27.06
N ASP A 108 -6.47 23.18 26.74
CA ASP A 108 -7.79 23.43 26.15
C ASP A 108 -7.89 22.77 24.76
N GLU A 109 -9.01 22.09 24.48
CA GLU A 109 -9.26 21.41 23.20
C GLU A 109 -9.43 22.42 22.04
N GLY A 110 -9.89 23.64 22.34
CA GLY A 110 -9.95 24.76 21.39
C GLY A 110 -8.63 25.50 21.18
N SER A 111 -7.55 25.16 21.90
CA SER A 111 -6.26 25.84 21.75
C SER A 111 -5.61 25.55 20.40
N LEU A 112 -5.19 26.60 19.69
CA LEU A 112 -4.42 26.48 18.44
C LEU A 112 -3.12 25.69 18.63
N TRP A 113 -2.56 25.65 19.85
CA TRP A 113 -1.37 24.85 20.15
C TRP A 113 -1.69 23.37 20.31
N ASN A 114 -2.83 23.02 20.92
CA ASN A 114 -3.29 21.64 21.03
C ASN A 114 -3.53 21.05 19.63
N LYS A 115 -4.30 21.76 18.78
CA LYS A 115 -4.46 21.41 17.36
C LYS A 115 -3.11 21.29 16.63
N PHE A 116 -2.19 22.25 16.83
CA PHE A 116 -0.86 22.21 16.20
C PHE A 116 0.01 21.02 16.65
N PHE A 117 -0.05 20.58 17.91
CA PHE A 117 0.67 19.40 18.36
C PHE A 117 0.09 18.11 17.77
N GLN A 118 -1.25 17.99 17.73
CA GLN A 118 -1.93 16.89 17.04
C GLN A 118 -1.58 16.85 15.55
N ASP A 119 -1.60 18.00 14.87
CA ASP A 119 -1.24 18.13 13.45
C ASP A 119 0.23 17.77 13.19
N LYS A 120 1.12 18.12 14.12
CA LYS A 120 2.54 17.74 14.07
C LYS A 120 2.74 16.23 14.23
N GLU A 121 2.01 15.57 15.13
CA GLU A 121 2.07 14.10 15.29
C GLU A 121 1.46 13.38 14.07
N LEU A 122 0.30 13.84 13.60
CA LEU A 122 -0.37 13.35 12.39
C LEU A 122 0.55 13.42 11.16
N ARG A 123 1.18 14.58 10.93
CA ARG A 123 2.19 14.77 9.87
C ARG A 123 3.43 13.91 10.09
N GLY A 124 3.83 13.67 11.34
CA GLY A 124 4.92 12.76 11.70
C GLY A 124 4.64 11.32 11.27
N MET A 125 3.45 10.80 11.60
CA MET A 125 3.01 9.46 11.19
C MET A 125 2.92 9.33 9.66
N ILE A 126 2.30 10.31 8.99
CA ILE A 126 2.20 10.36 7.52
C ILE A 126 3.60 10.34 6.88
N LYS A 127 4.55 11.16 7.38
CA LYS A 127 5.92 11.21 6.82
C LYS A 127 6.69 9.89 6.96
N GLN A 128 6.51 9.15 8.06
CA GLN A 128 7.14 7.82 8.22
C GLN A 128 6.63 6.82 7.18
N ASP A 129 5.37 6.91 6.80
CA ASP A 129 4.72 6.07 5.78
C ASP A 129 5.07 6.49 4.35
N VAL A 130 5.08 7.80 4.07
CA VAL A 130 5.51 8.37 2.79
C VAL A 130 6.99 8.04 2.50
N LEU A 131 7.86 8.06 3.52
CA LEU A 131 9.29 7.71 3.40
C LEU A 131 9.53 6.28 2.89
N ARG A 132 8.61 5.34 3.18
CA ARG A 132 8.67 3.90 2.84
C ARG A 132 7.75 3.49 1.68
N THR A 133 7.24 4.47 0.94
CA THR A 133 6.35 4.27 -0.22
C THR A 133 7.18 4.04 -1.48
N PHE A 134 6.99 2.89 -2.16
CA PHE A 134 7.72 2.47 -3.38
C PHE A 134 9.22 2.83 -3.36
N PRO A 135 10.00 2.39 -2.34
CA PRO A 135 11.37 2.85 -2.10
C PRO A 135 12.35 2.54 -3.24
N GLU A 136 12.04 1.53 -4.07
CA GLU A 136 12.79 1.17 -5.28
C GLU A 136 12.68 2.20 -6.43
N MET A 137 11.67 3.07 -6.39
CA MET A 137 11.40 4.07 -7.43
C MET A 137 11.99 5.43 -7.04
N GLN A 138 12.99 5.90 -7.79
CA GLN A 138 13.66 7.20 -7.55
C GLN A 138 12.67 8.39 -7.44
N TYR A 139 11.54 8.33 -8.14
CA TYR A 139 10.48 9.34 -8.08
C TYR A 139 9.96 9.58 -6.65
N PHE A 140 9.60 8.53 -5.91
CA PHE A 140 9.11 8.64 -4.53
C PHE A 140 10.22 8.91 -3.50
N GLN A 141 11.48 8.97 -3.95
CA GLN A 141 12.59 9.44 -3.13
C GLN A 141 12.74 10.98 -3.14
N GLN A 142 12.09 11.68 -4.08
CA GLN A 142 12.16 13.14 -4.22
C GLN A 142 11.35 13.84 -3.11
N GLU A 143 11.96 14.85 -2.46
CA GLU A 143 11.35 15.50 -1.28
C GLU A 143 10.13 16.35 -1.63
N ASP A 144 10.03 16.87 -2.86
CA ASP A 144 8.84 17.59 -3.34
C ASP A 144 7.65 16.65 -3.59
N VAL A 145 7.89 15.42 -4.02
CA VAL A 145 6.88 14.35 -4.19
C VAL A 145 6.42 13.89 -2.81
N ARG A 146 7.36 13.67 -1.88
CA ARG A 146 7.07 13.33 -0.48
C ARG A 146 6.29 14.43 0.24
N THR A 147 6.58 15.70 -0.07
CA THR A 147 5.84 16.85 0.46
C THR A 147 4.39 16.84 -0.06
N LYS A 148 4.18 16.72 -1.38
CA LYS A 148 2.82 16.57 -1.97
C LYS A 148 2.04 15.43 -1.32
N LEU A 149 2.63 14.24 -1.25
CA LEU A 149 2.01 13.07 -0.60
C LEU A 149 1.65 13.36 0.87
N THR A 150 2.54 14.02 1.61
CA THR A 150 2.29 14.36 3.02
C THR A 150 1.14 15.36 3.17
N ASP A 151 1.14 16.43 2.38
CA ASP A 151 0.16 17.51 2.49
C ASP A 151 -1.23 17.07 2.02
N ILE A 152 -1.34 16.30 0.93
CA ILE A 152 -2.62 15.73 0.47
C ILE A 152 -3.22 14.80 1.54
N LEU A 153 -2.43 13.85 2.08
CA LEU A 153 -2.89 12.91 3.10
C LEU A 153 -3.28 13.63 4.41
N PHE A 154 -2.55 14.70 4.77
CA PHE A 154 -2.86 15.51 5.94
C PHE A 154 -4.16 16.31 5.75
N CYS A 155 -4.32 17.01 4.62
CA CYS A 155 -5.53 17.76 4.31
C CYS A 155 -6.74 16.84 4.27
N TYR A 156 -6.62 15.67 3.63
CA TYR A 156 -7.69 14.67 3.62
C TYR A 156 -8.03 14.19 5.04
N ALA A 157 -7.03 13.90 5.87
CA ALA A 157 -7.24 13.49 7.25
C ALA A 157 -7.86 14.58 8.15
N ARG A 158 -7.65 15.87 7.85
CA ARG A 158 -8.28 16.99 8.58
C ARG A 158 -9.68 17.34 8.10
N GLU A 159 -10.03 17.09 6.84
CA GLU A 159 -11.44 17.18 6.40
C GLU A 159 -12.26 15.97 6.89
N ASN A 160 -11.61 14.82 7.13
CA ASN A 160 -12.27 13.56 7.52
C ASN A 160 -11.91 13.15 8.96
N GLU A 161 -12.20 14.03 9.94
CA GLU A 161 -11.76 13.87 11.33
C GLU A 161 -12.29 12.61 12.05
N GLN A 162 -13.38 12.00 11.55
CA GLN A 162 -13.90 10.71 12.06
C GLN A 162 -13.04 9.50 11.63
N LEU A 163 -12.37 9.60 10.47
CA LEU A 163 -11.54 8.55 9.88
C LEU A 163 -10.07 8.74 10.25
N LEU A 164 -9.60 10.01 10.18
CA LEU A 164 -8.19 10.43 10.23
C LEU A 164 -7.30 9.69 9.23
N TYR A 165 -5.99 9.94 9.29
CA TYR A 165 -5.02 9.17 8.53
C TYR A 165 -4.97 7.71 9.02
N LYS A 166 -4.97 6.78 8.07
CA LYS A 166 -4.80 5.34 8.31
C LYS A 166 -3.72 4.78 7.39
N GLN A 167 -2.79 4.02 7.96
CA GLN A 167 -1.72 3.33 7.25
C GLN A 167 -2.25 2.60 5.99
N GLY A 168 -1.57 2.77 4.86
CA GLY A 168 -1.99 2.25 3.56
C GLY A 168 -2.70 3.28 2.66
N MET A 169 -3.26 4.37 3.20
CA MET A 169 -3.79 5.48 2.38
C MET A 169 -2.71 6.09 1.45
N HIS A 170 -1.46 6.12 1.90
CA HIS A 170 -0.30 6.52 1.08
C HIS A 170 -0.09 5.65 -0.15
N GLU A 171 -0.43 4.36 -0.07
CA GLU A 171 -0.32 3.41 -1.18
C GLU A 171 -1.48 3.56 -2.18
N LEU A 172 -2.62 4.10 -1.73
CA LEU A 172 -3.71 4.49 -2.63
C LEU A 172 -3.42 5.82 -3.35
N LEU A 173 -2.81 6.79 -2.66
CA LEU A 173 -2.47 8.09 -3.25
C LEU A 173 -1.27 8.03 -4.21
N ALA A 174 -0.23 7.26 -3.88
CA ALA A 174 1.03 7.30 -4.63
C ALA A 174 0.91 6.96 -6.13
N PRO A 175 0.12 5.95 -6.55
CA PRO A 175 -0.11 5.69 -7.97
C PRO A 175 -0.84 6.82 -8.71
N ILE A 176 -1.77 7.53 -8.03
CA ILE A 176 -2.48 8.71 -8.57
C ILE A 176 -1.51 9.85 -8.83
N VAL A 177 -0.66 10.16 -7.84
CA VAL A 177 0.39 11.20 -7.96
C VAL A 177 1.36 10.86 -9.10
N PHE A 178 1.73 9.58 -9.26
CA PHE A 178 2.62 9.12 -10.31
C PHE A 178 2.01 9.23 -11.72
N ILE A 179 0.78 8.78 -11.95
CA ILE A 179 0.17 8.88 -13.30
C ILE A 179 -0.11 10.31 -13.75
N LEU A 180 -0.46 11.22 -12.82
CA LEU A 180 -0.51 12.66 -13.13
C LEU A 180 0.86 13.19 -13.56
N HIS A 181 1.93 12.79 -12.87
CA HIS A 181 3.29 13.20 -13.23
C HIS A 181 3.75 12.66 -14.59
N CYS A 182 3.43 11.40 -14.92
CA CYS A 182 3.71 10.82 -16.24
C CYS A 182 3.00 11.58 -17.36
N ASP A 183 1.70 11.85 -17.22
CA ASP A 183 0.93 12.62 -18.20
C ASP A 183 1.47 14.07 -18.31
N HIS A 184 1.85 14.72 -17.20
CA HIS A 184 2.45 16.06 -17.22
C HIS A 184 3.78 16.09 -17.98
N GLN A 185 4.69 15.13 -17.76
CA GLN A 185 5.93 15.02 -18.54
C GLN A 185 5.64 14.73 -20.02
N ALA A 186 4.69 13.85 -20.31
CA ALA A 186 4.27 13.52 -21.66
C ALA A 186 3.63 14.72 -22.39
N PHE A 187 2.97 15.60 -21.65
CA PHE A 187 2.39 16.84 -22.14
C PHE A 187 3.44 17.94 -22.37
N GLN A 188 4.37 18.17 -21.43
CA GLN A 188 5.44 19.16 -21.55
C GLN A 188 6.25 18.96 -22.85
N HIS A 189 6.81 17.77 -23.06
CA HIS A 189 7.56 17.41 -24.27
C HIS A 189 6.70 17.54 -25.55
N ALA A 190 5.39 17.31 -25.48
CA ALA A 190 4.51 17.53 -26.62
C ALA A 190 4.31 19.04 -26.90
N SER A 191 4.13 19.85 -25.85
CA SER A 191 3.86 21.29 -25.95
C SER A 191 4.99 22.10 -26.57
N GLU A 192 6.25 21.67 -26.41
CA GLU A 192 7.42 22.26 -27.07
C GLU A 192 7.39 22.13 -28.61
N THR A 193 6.57 21.21 -29.15
CA THR A 193 6.49 20.90 -30.59
C THR A 193 5.09 21.11 -31.17
N ALA A 194 4.14 21.62 -30.39
CA ALA A 194 2.71 21.64 -30.72
C ALA A 194 2.01 22.91 -30.24
N CYS A 195 0.83 23.19 -30.81
CA CYS A 195 -0.17 24.04 -30.16
C CYS A 195 -1.22 23.12 -29.50
N PRO A 196 -1.09 22.77 -28.21
CA PRO A 196 -2.10 22.01 -27.48
C PRO A 196 -3.37 22.85 -27.29
N SER A 197 -4.52 22.20 -27.13
CA SER A 197 -5.78 22.88 -26.88
C SER A 197 -5.88 23.43 -25.45
N GLU A 198 -6.83 24.32 -25.19
CA GLU A 198 -7.02 24.92 -23.87
C GLU A 198 -7.47 23.90 -22.81
N GLU A 199 -8.22 22.87 -23.19
CA GLU A 199 -8.59 21.76 -22.29
C GLU A 199 -7.34 20.99 -21.86
N MET A 200 -6.43 20.67 -22.79
CA MET A 200 -5.18 19.98 -22.48
C MET A 200 -4.30 20.83 -21.56
N LYS A 201 -4.09 22.11 -21.89
CA LYS A 201 -3.35 23.07 -21.06
C LYS A 201 -3.93 23.19 -19.65
N SER A 202 -5.25 23.21 -19.52
CA SER A 202 -5.92 23.34 -18.22
C SER A 202 -5.80 22.05 -17.39
N LEU A 203 -6.05 20.89 -18.00
CA LEU A 203 -6.12 19.59 -17.33
C LEU A 203 -4.78 18.94 -17.01
N LEU A 204 -3.70 19.37 -17.68
CA LEU A 204 -2.34 18.81 -17.57
C LEU A 204 -1.31 19.85 -17.11
N ASN A 205 -1.74 20.94 -16.45
CA ASN A 205 -0.83 21.93 -15.89
C ASN A 205 -0.08 21.35 -14.68
N PRO A 206 1.27 21.25 -14.72
CA PRO A 206 2.08 20.71 -13.62
C PRO A 206 2.00 21.50 -12.31
N GLU A 207 1.62 22.78 -12.33
CA GLU A 207 1.47 23.60 -11.12
C GLU A 207 0.39 23.04 -10.17
N PHE A 208 -0.67 22.45 -10.73
CA PHE A 208 -1.82 21.93 -9.98
C PHE A 208 -1.75 20.41 -9.75
N HIS A 209 -0.55 19.83 -9.85
CA HIS A 209 -0.32 18.39 -9.65
C HIS A 209 -0.78 17.89 -8.27
N GLU A 210 -0.65 18.71 -7.23
CA GLU A 210 -1.09 18.37 -5.88
C GLU A 210 -2.63 18.41 -5.74
N HIS A 211 -3.25 19.46 -6.29
CA HIS A 211 -4.70 19.69 -6.27
C HIS A 211 -5.47 18.60 -7.02
N ASP A 212 -5.02 18.27 -8.23
CA ASP A 212 -5.64 17.25 -9.06
C ASP A 212 -5.49 15.85 -8.43
N ALA A 213 -4.37 15.60 -7.75
CA ALA A 213 -4.16 14.36 -6.99
C ALA A 213 -5.08 14.29 -5.75
N TYR A 214 -5.26 15.38 -5.01
CA TYR A 214 -6.22 15.45 -3.89
C TYR A 214 -7.66 15.18 -4.36
N ALA A 215 -8.09 15.79 -5.47
CA ALA A 215 -9.43 15.60 -6.02
C ALA A 215 -9.69 14.13 -6.40
N MET A 216 -8.77 13.52 -7.16
CA MET A 216 -8.86 12.10 -7.55
C MET A 216 -8.79 11.15 -6.35
N PHE A 217 -7.93 11.44 -5.37
CA PHE A 217 -7.82 10.64 -4.15
C PHE A 217 -9.06 10.72 -3.27
N SER A 218 -9.67 11.90 -3.15
CA SER A 218 -10.90 12.09 -2.39
C SER A 218 -12.05 11.27 -2.99
N GLN A 219 -12.24 11.32 -4.31
CA GLN A 219 -13.23 10.51 -5.01
C GLN A 219 -12.99 8.99 -4.85
N LEU A 220 -11.74 8.53 -4.96
CA LEU A 220 -11.40 7.13 -4.67
C LEU A 220 -11.76 6.75 -3.21
N MET A 221 -11.53 7.65 -2.27
CA MET A 221 -11.81 7.45 -0.86
C MET A 221 -13.31 7.47 -0.52
N GLU A 222 -14.20 8.08 -1.30
CA GLU A 222 -15.65 7.96 -1.09
C GLU A 222 -16.13 6.51 -1.14
N THR A 223 -15.51 5.67 -2.00
CA THR A 223 -15.79 4.22 -2.05
C THR A 223 -14.86 3.41 -1.14
N ALA A 224 -13.61 3.83 -0.95
CA ALA A 224 -12.63 3.06 -0.17
C ALA A 224 -12.68 3.30 1.35
N GLU A 225 -13.21 4.43 1.84
CA GLU A 225 -13.33 4.79 3.27
C GLU A 225 -13.76 3.60 4.15
N PRO A 226 -14.85 2.87 3.82
CA PRO A 226 -15.37 1.84 4.71
C PRO A 226 -14.34 0.76 5.04
N TRP A 227 -13.34 0.53 4.19
CA TRP A 227 -12.28 -0.45 4.40
C TRP A 227 -11.17 0.01 5.36
N PHE A 228 -11.10 1.32 5.62
CA PHE A 228 -10.19 1.95 6.59
C PHE A 228 -10.90 2.35 7.89
N SER A 229 -12.20 2.65 7.84
CA SER A 229 -12.98 3.06 9.02
C SER A 229 -13.14 1.93 10.02
N SER A 230 -12.84 2.22 11.29
CA SER A 230 -13.13 1.33 12.42
C SER A 230 -14.52 1.55 13.01
N PHE A 231 -15.27 2.55 12.52
CA PHE A 231 -16.60 2.89 12.98
C PHE A 231 -17.67 2.07 12.24
N GLU A 232 -18.58 1.43 12.97
CA GLU A 232 -19.86 1.06 12.38
C GLU A 232 -20.68 2.34 12.15
N ARG A 233 -21.19 2.53 10.94
CA ARG A 233 -22.08 3.66 10.62
C ARG A 233 -23.47 3.34 11.20
N GLU A 234 -23.60 3.45 12.52
CA GLU A 234 -24.79 3.03 13.27
C GLU A 234 -26.08 3.66 12.73
N VAL A 235 -26.98 2.84 12.21
CA VAL A 235 -28.36 3.23 11.85
C VAL A 235 -29.24 3.26 13.12
N ARG A 236 -28.65 3.58 14.28
CA ARG A 236 -29.34 3.71 15.58
C ARG A 236 -29.49 5.18 15.94
N LYS A 237 -30.61 5.77 15.50
CA LYS A 237 -31.14 6.99 16.12
C LYS A 237 -31.33 6.76 17.61
N GLY A 238 -30.55 7.43 18.44
CA GLY A 238 -30.83 7.60 19.86
C GLY A 238 -30.09 6.65 20.81
N LYS A 239 -28.79 6.90 21.01
CA LYS A 239 -28.28 7.32 22.33
C LYS A 239 -26.88 7.92 22.24
N GLU A 240 -26.66 9.03 22.92
CA GLU A 240 -25.32 9.58 23.13
C GLU A 240 -24.65 8.85 24.30
N GLU A 241 -24.00 7.72 24.02
CA GLU A 241 -22.97 7.17 24.91
C GLU A 241 -21.61 7.44 24.25
N MET A 242 -21.01 8.57 24.63
CA MET A 242 -19.73 9.05 24.14
C MET A 242 -18.61 8.09 24.54
N MET A 243 -18.33 7.11 23.68
CA MET A 243 -17.19 6.19 23.84
C MET A 243 -15.87 6.97 23.76
N THR A 244 -15.41 7.43 24.92
CA THR A 244 -14.09 8.02 25.10
C THR A 244 -13.03 7.08 24.53
N SER A 245 -12.23 7.58 23.60
CA SER A 245 -11.08 6.85 23.06
C SER A 245 -10.20 6.30 24.18
N ILE A 246 -9.80 5.03 24.08
CA ILE A 246 -8.88 4.41 25.04
C ILE A 246 -7.62 5.28 25.13
N PRO A 247 -7.27 5.82 26.31
CA PRO A 247 -6.08 6.66 26.45
C PRO A 247 -4.84 5.94 25.93
N PHE A 248 -4.01 6.68 25.17
CA PHE A 248 -2.78 6.20 24.54
C PHE A 248 -2.92 5.17 23.39
N ALA A 249 -4.13 4.72 23.02
CA ALA A 249 -4.31 3.88 21.83
C ALA A 249 -4.20 4.72 20.54
N ARG A 250 -3.24 4.43 19.67
CA ARG A 250 -3.06 5.20 18.43
C ARG A 250 -4.09 4.78 17.37
N PRO A 251 -4.43 5.63 16.37
CA PRO A 251 -5.37 5.26 15.30
C PRO A 251 -4.97 4.03 14.46
N GLN A 252 -3.70 3.63 14.53
CA GLN A 252 -3.09 2.43 13.93
C GLN A 252 -3.18 1.15 14.81
N ASP A 253 -3.52 1.29 16.09
CA ASP A 253 -3.77 0.16 17.00
C ASP A 253 -5.21 -0.38 16.87
N ALA A 254 -6.10 0.36 16.20
CA ALA A 254 -7.44 -0.10 15.90
C ALA A 254 -7.43 -1.41 15.07
N GLY A 255 -8.44 -2.26 15.29
CA GLY A 255 -8.65 -3.47 14.49
C GLY A 255 -8.94 -3.14 13.01
N PRO A 256 -8.84 -4.14 12.11
CA PRO A 256 -9.28 -3.98 10.73
C PRO A 256 -10.78 -3.66 10.69
N SER A 257 -11.19 -2.89 9.70
CA SER A 257 -12.59 -2.53 9.47
C SER A 257 -13.52 -3.76 9.44
N VAL A 258 -14.69 -3.65 10.06
CA VAL A 258 -15.76 -4.65 9.95
C VAL A 258 -16.19 -4.84 8.48
N ALA A 259 -16.23 -3.75 7.69
CA ALA A 259 -16.63 -3.80 6.29
C ALA A 259 -15.60 -4.56 5.42
N ILE A 260 -14.29 -4.37 5.62
CA ILE A 260 -13.29 -5.16 4.87
C ILE A 260 -13.25 -6.62 5.32
N VAL A 261 -13.37 -6.90 6.62
CA VAL A 261 -13.47 -8.27 7.16
C VAL A 261 -14.69 -9.00 6.56
N THR A 262 -15.83 -8.29 6.43
CA THR A 262 -17.04 -8.80 5.79
C THR A 262 -16.85 -9.03 4.28
N LYS A 263 -16.20 -8.09 3.57
CA LYS A 263 -15.90 -8.21 2.12
C LYS A 263 -15.00 -9.42 1.83
N VAL A 264 -13.93 -9.64 2.58
CA VAL A 264 -13.05 -10.81 2.35
C VAL A 264 -13.69 -12.15 2.73
N ASN A 265 -14.54 -12.18 3.77
CA ASN A 265 -15.38 -13.35 4.06
C ASN A 265 -16.37 -13.63 2.92
N ARG A 266 -17.08 -12.61 2.41
CA ARG A 266 -17.97 -12.73 1.25
C ARG A 266 -17.24 -13.34 0.04
N ILE A 267 -16.03 -12.87 -0.23
CA ILE A 267 -15.21 -13.38 -1.34
C ILE A 267 -14.86 -14.87 -1.14
N GLN A 268 -14.40 -15.31 0.04
CA GLN A 268 -14.06 -16.73 0.26
C GLN A 268 -15.31 -17.63 0.35
N ASP A 269 -16.29 -17.30 1.20
CA ASP A 269 -17.43 -18.16 1.51
C ASP A 269 -18.52 -18.19 0.44
N GLN A 270 -18.58 -17.18 -0.45
CA GLN A 270 -19.58 -17.12 -1.52
C GLN A 270 -18.93 -17.23 -2.90
N LEU A 271 -17.98 -16.35 -3.25
CA LEU A 271 -17.46 -16.28 -4.62
C LEU A 271 -16.45 -17.38 -4.92
N LEU A 272 -15.41 -17.56 -4.10
CA LEU A 272 -14.46 -18.67 -4.27
C LEU A 272 -15.20 -20.00 -4.22
N LYS A 273 -16.05 -20.23 -3.21
CA LYS A 273 -16.88 -21.44 -3.09
C LYS A 273 -17.76 -21.72 -4.32
N LYS A 274 -18.31 -20.69 -4.97
CA LYS A 274 -19.11 -20.79 -6.22
C LYS A 274 -18.25 -21.16 -7.43
N HIS A 275 -17.03 -20.63 -7.52
CA HIS A 275 -16.19 -20.76 -8.71
C HIS A 275 -15.15 -21.90 -8.63
N ASP A 276 -14.73 -22.29 -7.42
CA ASP A 276 -13.91 -23.47 -7.13
C ASP A 276 -14.14 -23.96 -5.69
N ILE A 277 -15.01 -24.96 -5.55
CA ILE A 277 -15.32 -25.60 -4.26
C ILE A 277 -14.14 -26.41 -3.71
N GLU A 278 -13.23 -26.92 -4.54
CA GLU A 278 -12.09 -27.70 -4.07
C GLU A 278 -11.09 -26.80 -3.36
N LEU A 279 -10.73 -25.66 -3.97
CA LEU A 279 -9.81 -24.69 -3.39
C LEU A 279 -10.40 -24.04 -2.12
N TYR A 280 -11.70 -23.70 -2.14
CA TYR A 280 -12.42 -23.28 -0.93
C TYR A 280 -12.32 -24.32 0.20
N MET A 281 -12.65 -25.58 -0.08
CA MET A 281 -12.55 -26.64 0.92
C MET A 281 -11.10 -26.96 1.31
N HIS A 282 -10.11 -26.69 0.46
CA HIS A 282 -8.69 -26.85 0.79
C HIS A 282 -8.26 -25.78 1.81
N LEU A 283 -8.48 -24.49 1.52
CA LEU A 283 -8.11 -23.39 2.42
C LEU A 283 -8.80 -23.53 3.79
N ASN A 284 -10.09 -23.89 3.81
CA ASN A 284 -10.81 -24.13 5.05
C ASN A 284 -10.33 -25.37 5.81
N ARG A 285 -9.84 -26.43 5.14
CA ARG A 285 -9.20 -27.60 5.82
C ARG A 285 -7.84 -27.27 6.42
N LEU A 286 -7.15 -26.25 5.90
CA LEU A 286 -5.92 -25.71 6.47
C LEU A 286 -6.18 -24.60 7.50
N GLU A 287 -7.44 -24.28 7.81
CA GLU A 287 -7.84 -23.19 8.70
C GLU A 287 -7.28 -21.80 8.28
N ILE A 288 -6.98 -21.62 6.98
CA ILE A 288 -6.48 -20.35 6.44
C ILE A 288 -7.64 -19.37 6.26
N ALA A 289 -7.79 -18.49 7.25
CA ALA A 289 -8.80 -17.46 7.28
C ALA A 289 -8.52 -16.33 6.26
N PRO A 290 -9.53 -15.84 5.50
CA PRO A 290 -9.34 -14.85 4.42
C PRO A 290 -8.76 -13.51 4.91
N GLN A 291 -8.91 -13.18 6.19
CA GLN A 291 -8.40 -11.96 6.79
C GLN A 291 -6.88 -11.85 6.72
N ILE A 292 -6.16 -12.98 6.78
CA ILE A 292 -4.70 -13.00 6.96
C ILE A 292 -3.98 -12.40 5.73
N TYR A 293 -4.45 -12.75 4.52
CA TYR A 293 -3.91 -12.25 3.26
C TYR A 293 -4.82 -11.18 2.63
N GLY A 294 -6.13 -11.41 2.62
CA GLY A 294 -7.09 -10.66 1.81
C GLY A 294 -7.34 -9.21 2.25
N ILE A 295 -7.17 -8.90 3.54
CA ILE A 295 -7.31 -7.52 4.05
C ILE A 295 -6.28 -6.60 3.38
N ARG A 296 -5.04 -7.07 3.21
CA ARG A 296 -3.97 -6.33 2.53
C ARG A 296 -4.30 -6.14 1.04
N TRP A 297 -4.73 -7.22 0.37
CA TRP A 297 -5.09 -7.20 -1.05
C TRP A 297 -6.21 -6.19 -1.37
N VAL A 298 -7.32 -6.22 -0.62
CA VAL A 298 -8.47 -5.34 -0.88
C VAL A 298 -8.20 -3.89 -0.45
N ARG A 299 -7.64 -3.67 0.75
CA ARG A 299 -7.41 -2.31 1.30
C ARG A 299 -6.46 -1.45 0.46
N LEU A 300 -5.51 -2.10 -0.20
CA LEU A 300 -4.44 -1.44 -0.96
C LEU A 300 -4.66 -1.58 -2.49
N LEU A 301 -5.84 -2.04 -2.91
CA LEU A 301 -6.18 -2.33 -4.31
C LEU A 301 -5.07 -3.11 -5.05
N PHE A 302 -4.59 -4.17 -4.40
CA PHE A 302 -3.51 -5.06 -4.84
C PHE A 302 -2.12 -4.40 -4.97
N GLY A 303 -1.92 -3.20 -4.43
CA GLY A 303 -0.69 -2.39 -4.53
C GLY A 303 0.60 -2.99 -3.94
N ARG A 304 0.50 -4.14 -3.25
CA ARG A 304 1.62 -4.92 -2.74
C ARG A 304 1.78 -6.29 -3.41
N GLU A 305 0.90 -6.66 -4.33
CA GLU A 305 0.95 -7.95 -5.05
C GLU A 305 1.43 -7.78 -6.50
N PHE A 306 1.34 -6.56 -7.05
CA PHE A 306 1.75 -6.23 -8.41
C PHE A 306 2.81 -5.11 -8.44
N PRO A 307 3.84 -5.22 -9.32
CA PRO A 307 4.72 -4.10 -9.63
C PRO A 307 3.91 -2.90 -10.13
N LEU A 308 4.36 -1.67 -9.84
CA LEU A 308 3.59 -0.44 -10.11
C LEU A 308 3.04 -0.36 -11.56
N GLN A 309 3.80 -0.77 -12.57
CA GLN A 309 3.34 -0.71 -13.96
C GLN A 309 2.17 -1.66 -14.29
N ASP A 310 2.07 -2.80 -13.59
CA ASP A 310 0.99 -3.77 -13.74
C ASP A 310 -0.18 -3.44 -12.81
N LEU A 311 0.11 -2.93 -11.61
CA LEU A 311 -0.87 -2.35 -10.68
C LEU A 311 -1.72 -1.27 -11.38
N LEU A 312 -1.07 -0.35 -12.09
CA LEU A 312 -1.77 0.70 -12.84
C LEU A 312 -2.69 0.13 -13.94
N VAL A 313 -2.35 -1.01 -14.55
CA VAL A 313 -3.22 -1.68 -15.53
C VAL A 313 -4.41 -2.39 -14.86
N VAL A 314 -4.22 -2.91 -13.64
CA VAL A 314 -5.34 -3.37 -12.82
C VAL A 314 -6.27 -2.20 -12.48
N TRP A 315 -5.72 -1.04 -12.09
CA TRP A 315 -6.51 0.14 -11.73
C TRP A 315 -7.22 0.78 -12.93
N ASP A 316 -6.61 0.78 -14.12
CA ASP A 316 -7.29 1.15 -15.37
C ASP A 316 -8.60 0.36 -15.52
N ALA A 317 -8.55 -0.96 -15.31
CA ALA A 317 -9.71 -1.84 -15.42
C ALA A 317 -10.69 -1.68 -14.25
N LEU A 318 -10.22 -1.55 -13.01
CA LEU A 318 -11.08 -1.35 -11.84
C LEU A 318 -11.91 -0.06 -11.94
N PHE A 319 -11.28 1.06 -12.30
CA PHE A 319 -11.98 2.36 -12.37
C PHE A 319 -12.83 2.46 -13.64
N ALA A 320 -12.33 2.00 -14.79
CA ALA A 320 -13.09 1.98 -16.03
C ALA A 320 -14.36 1.12 -15.93
N ASP A 321 -14.34 0.08 -15.11
CA ASP A 321 -15.48 -0.78 -14.85
C ASP A 321 -16.59 -0.09 -14.03
N SER A 322 -16.29 0.33 -12.80
CA SER A 322 -17.25 0.98 -11.92
C SER A 322 -16.56 1.70 -10.76
N ILE A 323 -17.05 2.89 -10.40
CA ILE A 323 -16.63 3.60 -9.20
C ILE A 323 -16.89 2.79 -7.91
N THR A 324 -17.83 1.83 -7.93
CA THR A 324 -18.14 0.94 -6.78
C THR A 324 -17.04 -0.09 -6.46
N LEU A 325 -16.05 -0.26 -7.34
CA LEU A 325 -14.93 -1.20 -7.19
C LEU A 325 -15.36 -2.68 -6.97
N ASP A 326 -16.53 -3.09 -7.48
CA ASP A 326 -17.01 -4.47 -7.37
C ASP A 326 -16.14 -5.48 -8.13
N LEU A 327 -15.42 -5.05 -9.17
CA LEU A 327 -14.45 -5.90 -9.90
C LEU A 327 -13.31 -6.40 -8.99
N VAL A 328 -13.00 -5.71 -7.89
CA VAL A 328 -12.00 -6.13 -6.88
C VAL A 328 -12.30 -7.54 -6.34
N ASP A 329 -13.56 -7.87 -6.08
CA ASP A 329 -13.97 -9.20 -5.60
C ASP A 329 -13.59 -10.31 -6.59
N TYR A 330 -13.66 -10.02 -7.89
CA TYR A 330 -13.40 -11.00 -8.95
C TYR A 330 -11.93 -11.05 -9.37
N VAL A 331 -11.18 -9.94 -9.24
CA VAL A 331 -9.71 -9.94 -9.35
C VAL A 331 -9.11 -10.80 -8.23
N PHE A 332 -9.61 -10.67 -6.99
CA PHE A 332 -9.21 -11.49 -5.85
C PHE A 332 -9.41 -12.99 -6.12
N VAL A 333 -10.59 -13.40 -6.62
CA VAL A 333 -10.84 -14.81 -6.99
C VAL A 333 -10.00 -15.23 -8.20
N ALA A 334 -9.79 -14.36 -9.19
CA ALA A 334 -8.92 -14.66 -10.34
C ALA A 334 -7.47 -14.91 -9.92
N MET A 335 -6.96 -14.21 -8.90
CA MET A 335 -5.63 -14.40 -8.31
C MET A 335 -5.52 -15.74 -7.58
N LEU A 336 -6.47 -16.06 -6.69
CA LEU A 336 -6.53 -17.38 -6.05
C LEU A 336 -6.59 -18.51 -7.08
N LEU A 337 -7.33 -18.31 -8.17
CA LEU A 337 -7.42 -19.27 -9.26
C LEU A 337 -6.22 -19.22 -10.24
N TYR A 338 -5.29 -18.29 -10.11
CA TYR A 338 -4.02 -18.24 -10.87
C TYR A 338 -2.96 -19.10 -10.18
N ILE A 339 -2.86 -19.02 -8.85
CA ILE A 339 -1.98 -19.87 -8.03
C ILE A 339 -2.64 -21.21 -7.60
N ARG A 340 -3.82 -21.54 -8.17
CA ARG A 340 -4.69 -22.66 -7.78
C ARG A 340 -3.94 -23.95 -7.47
N ASP A 341 -3.24 -24.50 -8.46
CA ASP A 341 -2.72 -25.85 -8.36
C ASP A 341 -1.49 -25.93 -7.44
N ALA A 342 -0.75 -24.81 -7.31
CA ALA A 342 0.29 -24.65 -6.29
C ALA A 342 -0.28 -24.60 -4.87
N LEU A 343 -1.46 -23.99 -4.66
CA LEU A 343 -2.18 -24.07 -3.38
C LEU A 343 -2.71 -25.48 -3.11
N ILE A 344 -3.41 -26.11 -4.07
CA ILE A 344 -3.97 -27.46 -3.91
C ILE A 344 -2.92 -28.51 -3.55
N ALA A 345 -1.71 -28.41 -4.14
CA ALA A 345 -0.58 -29.30 -3.86
C ALA A 345 0.20 -28.97 -2.58
N SER A 346 -0.12 -27.87 -1.88
CA SER A 346 0.65 -27.34 -0.75
C SER A 346 0.09 -27.72 0.63
N ASN A 347 0.91 -27.50 1.65
CA ASN A 347 0.51 -27.53 3.06
C ASN A 347 0.26 -26.10 3.59
N PHE A 348 -0.18 -25.98 4.84
CA PHE A 348 -0.43 -24.70 5.51
C PHE A 348 0.66 -23.65 5.30
N GLN A 349 1.93 -24.01 5.55
CA GLN A 349 3.05 -23.07 5.51
C GLN A 349 3.33 -22.59 4.08
N THR A 350 3.28 -23.47 3.09
CA THR A 350 3.49 -23.08 1.68
C THR A 350 2.30 -22.31 1.12
N CYS A 351 1.06 -22.70 1.45
CA CYS A 351 -0.14 -21.96 1.09
C CYS A 351 -0.11 -20.53 1.65
N LEU A 352 0.18 -20.37 2.94
CA LEU A 352 0.29 -19.06 3.58
C LEU A 352 1.45 -18.24 2.98
N GLY A 353 2.59 -18.88 2.67
CA GLY A 353 3.70 -18.25 1.97
C GLY A 353 3.30 -17.68 0.61
N LEU A 354 2.60 -18.46 -0.23
CA LEU A 354 2.11 -18.04 -1.55
C LEU A 354 1.04 -16.94 -1.48
N LEU A 355 0.26 -16.87 -0.40
CA LEU A 355 -0.77 -15.84 -0.20
C LEU A 355 -0.21 -14.54 0.39
N MET A 356 0.86 -14.62 1.18
CA MET A 356 1.52 -13.44 1.77
C MET A 356 2.63 -12.85 0.88
N HIS A 357 3.26 -13.69 0.05
CA HIS A 357 4.26 -13.30 -0.94
C HIS A 357 3.78 -13.79 -2.31
N TYR A 358 2.81 -13.07 -2.86
CA TYR A 358 2.13 -13.46 -4.10
C TYR A 358 3.13 -13.52 -5.27
N PRO A 359 3.17 -14.62 -6.06
CA PRO A 359 4.15 -14.79 -7.11
C PRO A 359 3.88 -13.86 -8.32
N PRO A 360 4.92 -13.46 -9.07
CA PRO A 360 4.77 -12.59 -10.23
C PRO A 360 3.86 -13.21 -11.29
N ILE A 361 2.97 -12.40 -11.87
CA ILE A 361 2.08 -12.79 -12.96
C ILE A 361 2.76 -12.54 -14.30
N GLY A 362 2.71 -13.52 -15.21
CA GLY A 362 3.27 -13.38 -16.56
C GLY A 362 2.41 -12.56 -17.53
N ASP A 363 1.08 -12.60 -17.38
CA ASP A 363 0.12 -11.81 -18.17
C ASP A 363 -1.00 -11.27 -17.26
N ILE A 364 -0.98 -9.96 -17.02
CA ILE A 364 -1.99 -9.26 -16.22
C ILE A 364 -3.33 -9.11 -16.96
N HIS A 365 -3.34 -9.08 -18.30
CA HIS A 365 -4.56 -9.03 -19.10
C HIS A 365 -5.28 -10.38 -19.04
N ALA A 366 -4.56 -11.51 -19.02
CA ALA A 366 -5.16 -12.83 -18.78
C ALA A 366 -5.83 -12.91 -17.39
N LEU A 367 -5.26 -12.30 -16.34
CA LEU A 367 -5.89 -12.20 -15.03
C LEU A 367 -7.17 -11.37 -15.09
N LEU A 368 -7.12 -10.18 -15.68
CA LEU A 368 -8.27 -9.26 -15.77
C LEU A 368 -9.42 -9.87 -16.60
N ASN A 369 -9.12 -10.48 -17.74
CA ASN A 369 -10.09 -11.23 -18.54
C ASN A 369 -10.74 -12.37 -17.75
N LYS A 370 -9.97 -13.05 -16.87
CA LYS A 370 -10.49 -14.08 -15.97
C LYS A 370 -11.41 -13.48 -14.90
N ALA A 371 -11.08 -12.34 -14.31
CA ALA A 371 -11.93 -11.64 -13.35
C ALA A 371 -13.28 -11.21 -13.98
N LEU A 372 -13.23 -10.59 -15.15
CA LEU A 372 -14.41 -10.16 -15.91
C LEU A 372 -15.32 -11.35 -16.27
N PHE A 373 -14.73 -12.46 -16.75
CA PHE A 373 -15.44 -13.70 -17.03
C PHE A 373 -16.06 -14.35 -15.78
N LEU A 374 -15.37 -14.35 -14.62
CA LEU A 374 -15.92 -14.90 -13.38
C LEU A 374 -17.16 -14.13 -12.91
N ARG A 375 -17.18 -12.80 -13.11
CA ARG A 375 -18.34 -11.96 -12.81
C ARG A 375 -19.48 -12.19 -13.79
N ASP A 376 -19.21 -12.04 -15.08
CA ASP A 376 -20.20 -12.16 -16.15
C ASP A 376 -19.69 -13.06 -17.28
N PRO A 377 -19.97 -14.37 -17.20
CA PRO A 377 -19.62 -15.35 -18.22
C PRO A 377 -20.43 -15.24 -19.53
N LYS A 378 -21.44 -14.35 -19.60
CA LYS A 378 -22.27 -14.17 -20.81
C LYS A 378 -21.68 -13.12 -21.75
N ASN A 379 -21.21 -12.01 -21.17
CA ASN A 379 -20.70 -10.87 -21.94
C ASN A 379 -19.18 -10.89 -22.16
N HIS A 380 -18.43 -11.76 -21.47
CA HIS A 380 -16.98 -11.90 -21.64
C HIS A 380 -16.61 -13.29 -22.17
N PRO A 381 -15.66 -13.40 -23.11
CA PRO A 381 -15.22 -14.69 -23.63
C PRO A 381 -14.49 -15.50 -22.56
N ARG A 382 -14.64 -16.83 -22.61
CA ARG A 382 -13.90 -17.76 -21.75
C ARG A 382 -12.39 -17.63 -22.02
N PRO A 383 -11.54 -17.30 -21.02
CA PRO A 383 -10.09 -17.24 -21.21
C PRO A 383 -9.55 -18.58 -21.69
N GLY A 384 -8.59 -18.59 -22.62
CA GLY A 384 -8.10 -19.81 -23.28
C GLY A 384 -7.62 -20.91 -22.32
N ASN A 385 -7.02 -20.50 -21.18
CA ASN A 385 -6.51 -21.41 -20.16
C ASN A 385 -7.54 -21.76 -19.07
N TYR A 386 -8.80 -21.29 -19.18
CA TYR A 386 -9.83 -21.57 -18.17
C TYR A 386 -10.46 -22.95 -18.40
N GLN A 387 -10.11 -23.92 -17.55
CA GLN A 387 -10.84 -25.18 -17.45
C GLN A 387 -11.98 -25.05 -16.43
N PHE A 388 -13.23 -25.10 -16.92
CA PHE A 388 -14.41 -25.22 -16.06
C PHE A 388 -14.47 -26.65 -15.48
N GLN A 389 -13.92 -26.85 -14.29
CA GLN A 389 -13.97 -28.14 -13.60
C GLN A 389 -15.35 -28.35 -12.97
N GLN A 390 -16.29 -28.86 -13.78
CA GLN A 390 -17.59 -29.31 -13.29
C GLN A 390 -17.38 -30.49 -12.33
N ASN A 391 -17.48 -30.22 -11.03
CA ASN A 391 -17.00 -31.09 -9.94
C ASN A 391 -17.84 -32.37 -9.67
N LEU A 392 -18.39 -32.97 -10.73
CA LEU A 392 -19.17 -34.21 -10.71
C LEU A 392 -18.42 -35.36 -10.01
N ASP A 393 -17.13 -35.52 -10.28
CA ASP A 393 -16.36 -36.65 -9.76
C ASP A 393 -15.96 -36.48 -8.28
N TYR A 394 -15.86 -35.24 -7.78
CA TYR A 394 -15.73 -34.98 -6.34
C TYR A 394 -16.99 -35.42 -5.58
N TYR A 395 -18.17 -35.06 -6.09
CA TYR A 395 -19.45 -35.48 -5.51
C TYR A 395 -19.65 -37.01 -5.57
N LYS A 396 -19.29 -37.66 -6.68
CA LYS A 396 -19.31 -39.14 -6.79
C LYS A 396 -18.37 -39.79 -5.77
N THR A 397 -17.13 -39.31 -5.65
CA THR A 397 -16.08 -39.98 -4.87
C THR A 397 -16.22 -39.73 -3.36
N ARG A 398 -16.67 -38.54 -2.92
CA ARG A 398 -16.79 -38.18 -1.50
C ARG A 398 -18.21 -38.04 -0.95
N GLY A 399 -19.25 -38.14 -1.79
CA GLY A 399 -20.63 -38.19 -1.31
C GLY A 399 -20.88 -39.37 -0.34
N ALA A 400 -20.27 -40.53 -0.63
CA ALA A 400 -20.33 -41.71 0.22
C ALA A 400 -19.65 -41.51 1.59
N ASP A 401 -18.45 -40.92 1.63
CA ASP A 401 -17.70 -40.64 2.87
C ASP A 401 -18.46 -39.71 3.82
N LEU A 402 -19.06 -38.64 3.27
CA LEU A 402 -19.83 -37.67 4.04
C LEU A 402 -21.08 -38.32 4.66
N MET A 403 -21.83 -39.09 3.87
CA MET A 403 -23.05 -39.76 4.32
C MET A 403 -22.77 -40.80 5.42
N ASN A 404 -21.62 -41.48 5.38
CA ASN A 404 -21.16 -42.35 6.46
C ASN A 404 -20.74 -41.57 7.72
N LYS A 405 -20.03 -40.44 7.59
CA LYS A 405 -19.62 -39.63 8.75
C LYS A 405 -20.77 -38.94 9.48
N THR A 406 -21.79 -38.46 8.78
CA THR A 406 -22.98 -37.85 9.41
C THR A 406 -23.75 -38.84 10.30
N ARG A 407 -23.65 -40.15 10.03
CA ARG A 407 -24.25 -41.20 10.87
C ARG A 407 -23.44 -41.53 12.13
N ALA A 408 -22.19 -41.06 12.24
CA ALA A 408 -21.24 -41.48 13.27
C ALA A 408 -20.83 -40.39 14.28
N SER A 409 -21.09 -39.09 14.00
CA SER A 409 -20.73 -38.01 14.92
C SER A 409 -21.85 -36.97 15.07
N ALA A 410 -22.71 -37.22 16.06
CA ALA A 410 -23.82 -36.32 16.43
C ALA A 410 -23.54 -35.61 17.77
N LYS A 411 -22.46 -34.80 17.83
CA LYS A 411 -22.24 -33.68 18.77
C LYS A 411 -20.87 -33.03 18.54
N SER A 412 -20.86 -31.80 18.02
CA SER A 412 -19.75 -30.86 18.16
C SER A 412 -20.31 -29.47 18.47
N ALA A 413 -19.61 -28.71 19.33
CA ALA A 413 -20.03 -27.37 19.73
C ALA A 413 -19.56 -26.31 18.70
N PRO A 414 -20.29 -25.19 18.54
CA PRO A 414 -19.88 -24.12 17.63
C PRO A 414 -18.56 -23.45 18.09
N LEU A 415 -17.70 -23.13 17.13
CA LEU A 415 -16.42 -22.45 17.37
C LEU A 415 -16.65 -21.01 17.83
N ASN A 416 -16.01 -20.62 18.94
CA ASN A 416 -16.16 -19.29 19.52
C ASN A 416 -15.14 -18.30 18.91
N ILE A 417 -15.60 -17.59 17.88
CA ILE A 417 -14.82 -16.67 17.04
C ILE A 417 -14.06 -15.61 17.86
N ASN A 418 -14.63 -15.14 18.97
CA ASN A 418 -14.13 -13.98 19.71
C ASN A 418 -12.76 -14.17 20.37
N LYS A 419 -12.24 -15.40 20.49
CA LYS A 419 -10.90 -15.67 21.05
C LYS A 419 -9.76 -15.70 20.02
N VAL A 420 -10.07 -15.86 18.73
CA VAL A 420 -9.05 -16.00 17.67
C VAL A 420 -8.45 -14.64 17.29
N SER A 421 -9.22 -13.56 17.40
CA SER A 421 -8.85 -12.20 16.98
C SER A 421 -7.52 -11.71 17.59
N ASN A 422 -7.37 -11.69 18.91
CA ASN A 422 -6.27 -10.97 19.56
C ASN A 422 -4.86 -11.50 19.22
N SER A 423 -4.71 -12.78 18.89
CA SER A 423 -3.43 -13.33 18.46
C SER A 423 -3.13 -12.99 16.99
N LEU A 424 -4.12 -13.14 16.09
CA LEU A 424 -3.99 -12.78 14.67
C LEU A 424 -3.83 -11.27 14.46
N LEU A 425 -4.45 -10.42 15.28
CA LEU A 425 -4.32 -8.95 15.19
C LEU A 425 -2.88 -8.49 15.37
N ASN A 426 -2.15 -9.05 16.34
CA ASN A 426 -0.73 -8.75 16.56
C ASN A 426 0.18 -9.29 15.45
N PHE A 427 -0.23 -10.35 14.74
CA PHE A 427 0.47 -10.83 13.54
C PHE A 427 0.20 -9.91 12.34
N GLY A 428 -1.07 -9.55 12.09
CA GLY A 428 -1.48 -8.64 11.03
C GLY A 428 -0.76 -7.30 11.07
N ARG A 429 -0.61 -6.68 12.26
CA ARG A 429 0.16 -5.43 12.42
C ARG A 429 1.61 -5.54 11.92
N LYS A 430 2.26 -6.70 12.06
CA LYS A 430 3.64 -6.93 11.58
C LYS A 430 3.73 -7.12 10.06
N LEU A 431 2.63 -7.51 9.39
CA LEU A 431 2.59 -7.77 7.95
C LEU A 431 2.31 -6.52 7.08
N ILE A 432 1.97 -5.37 7.70
CA ILE A 432 1.74 -4.09 7.00
C ILE A 432 2.93 -3.12 7.22
N ALA A 433 3.89 -3.49 8.07
CA ALA A 433 5.19 -2.85 8.19
C ALA A 433 6.20 -3.49 7.21
N PRO A 434 7.16 -2.75 6.63
CA PRO A 434 8.22 -3.34 5.81
C PRO A 434 9.25 -4.02 6.72
N ALA A 435 10.01 -4.96 6.18
CA ALA A 435 11.13 -5.57 6.89
C ALA A 435 12.20 -4.53 7.23
N MET A 436 12.43 -4.29 8.53
CA MET A 436 13.56 -3.47 9.00
C MET A 436 14.87 -4.23 8.78
N SER A 437 15.84 -3.61 8.11
CA SER A 437 17.21 -4.12 8.02
C SER A 437 17.90 -4.02 9.39
N PRO A 438 18.56 -5.08 9.88
CA PRO A 438 19.12 -5.09 11.23
C PRO A 438 20.47 -4.38 11.30
N ASN A 439 20.49 -3.08 11.60
CA ASN A 439 21.68 -2.41 12.17
C ASN A 439 21.38 -0.99 12.72
N SER A 440 21.04 -0.86 14.01
CA SER A 440 21.32 0.36 14.81
C SER A 440 21.33 0.07 16.31
N SER A 441 22.52 0.04 16.90
CA SER A 441 22.89 0.37 18.29
C SER A 441 21.81 0.62 19.38
N ASN A 442 21.98 -0.07 20.52
CA ASN A 442 21.38 0.27 21.82
C ASN A 442 21.52 1.76 22.18
N ILE A 443 20.45 2.38 22.69
CA ILE A 443 20.51 3.56 23.58
C ILE A 443 19.49 3.36 24.70
N SER A 444 19.96 3.26 25.94
CA SER A 444 19.12 3.28 27.15
C SER A 444 19.18 4.67 27.80
N PRO A 445 18.06 5.28 28.21
CA PRO A 445 18.07 6.50 29.02
C PRO A 445 18.72 6.28 30.40
N ILE A 446 19.31 7.33 30.96
CA ILE A 446 20.05 7.35 32.23
C ILE A 446 19.48 8.45 33.14
N ASN A 447 19.39 8.15 34.45
CA ASN A 447 19.04 9.05 35.57
C ASN A 447 17.62 9.67 35.55
N SER A 448 17.09 10.26 36.63
CA SER A 448 16.99 9.86 38.08
C SER A 448 15.88 10.77 38.71
N ASP A 449 15.56 10.88 40.01
CA ASP A 449 16.19 10.48 41.28
C ASP A 449 15.14 10.52 42.45
N VAL A 450 15.62 10.42 43.71
CA VAL A 450 14.94 10.77 44.99
C VAL A 450 14.01 9.73 45.64
N ALA A 451 14.12 9.60 46.97
CA ALA A 451 13.65 8.46 47.77
C ALA A 451 12.82 8.85 49.01
N SER A 452 12.13 7.84 49.59
CA SER A 452 11.71 7.68 51.00
C SER A 452 10.91 6.36 51.08
N GLY A 453 11.09 5.36 51.96
CA GLY A 453 11.85 5.14 53.19
C GLY A 453 11.71 3.63 53.57
N PRO A 454 12.21 3.15 54.72
CA PRO A 454 12.60 1.73 54.87
C PRO A 454 11.71 0.87 55.80
N HIS A 455 11.68 -0.46 55.57
CA HIS A 455 11.37 -1.44 56.62
C HIS A 455 12.04 -2.82 56.42
N VAL A 456 12.96 -3.14 57.35
CA VAL A 456 13.19 -4.42 58.05
C VAL A 456 13.18 -5.76 57.28
N ALA A 457 14.33 -6.44 57.28
CA ALA A 457 14.46 -7.92 57.26
C ALA A 457 14.78 -8.44 58.68
N PRO A 458 14.47 -9.71 59.03
CA PRO A 458 15.46 -10.82 58.93
C PRO A 458 14.78 -12.19 58.57
N THR A 459 15.33 -13.41 58.60
CA THR A 459 16.54 -14.08 59.18
C THR A 459 17.07 -15.25 58.31
N HIS A 460 18.29 -15.72 58.63
CA HIS A 460 19.00 -17.02 58.42
C HIS A 460 18.14 -18.32 58.27
N SER A 461 18.61 -19.53 57.86
CA SER A 461 19.92 -20.24 57.99
C SER A 461 19.99 -21.48 57.03
N VAL A 462 21.00 -22.37 56.82
CA VAL A 462 22.50 -22.45 56.95
C VAL A 462 23.01 -23.83 56.42
N ALA A 463 24.26 -23.90 55.91
CA ALA A 463 25.17 -25.09 55.75
C ALA A 463 24.99 -26.16 54.61
N GLU A 464 26.06 -26.96 54.43
CA GLU A 464 26.47 -27.78 53.26
C GLU A 464 27.38 -28.99 53.69
N PRO A 465 27.99 -29.82 52.79
CA PRO A 465 27.53 -31.12 52.27
C PRO A 465 27.88 -32.34 53.19
N PRO A 466 28.98 -33.16 53.13
CA PRO A 466 30.00 -33.51 52.10
C PRO A 466 30.23 -35.04 51.81
N ALA A 467 31.02 -35.37 50.76
CA ALA A 467 31.77 -36.65 50.52
C ALA A 467 30.97 -37.96 50.23
N SER A 468 31.49 -39.03 49.58
CA SER A 468 32.59 -39.27 48.60
C SER A 468 32.21 -40.55 47.74
N SER A 469 32.88 -41.08 46.71
CA SER A 469 34.30 -41.50 46.55
C SER A 469 34.63 -42.10 45.14
N THR A 470 35.84 -41.85 44.59
CA THR A 470 36.78 -42.70 43.75
C THR A 470 36.28 -43.73 42.69
N GLN A 471 36.98 -44.08 41.59
CA GLN A 471 38.36 -43.90 41.00
C GLN A 471 38.23 -43.68 39.45
N ALA A 472 39.11 -43.02 38.66
CA ALA A 472 40.55 -43.20 38.32
C ALA A 472 40.86 -44.49 37.51
N HIS A 473 41.74 -44.59 36.49
CA HIS A 473 42.92 -43.84 35.96
C HIS A 473 42.89 -43.79 34.39
N VAL A 474 43.40 -42.82 33.60
CA VAL A 474 44.69 -42.06 33.44
C VAL A 474 45.70 -42.69 32.44
N HIS A 475 46.02 -41.99 31.32
CA HIS A 475 47.40 -41.55 30.97
C HIS A 475 47.50 -40.56 29.78
N ILE A 476 48.60 -39.79 29.73
CA ILE A 476 49.09 -38.81 28.72
C ILE A 476 50.64 -38.69 28.89
N PRO A 477 51.40 -37.78 28.23
CA PRO A 477 51.65 -37.40 26.82
C PRO A 477 53.13 -37.80 26.46
N PRO A 478 54.11 -36.98 25.95
CA PRO A 478 54.18 -35.84 25.01
C PRO A 478 55.28 -35.94 23.90
N HIS A 479 55.49 -34.83 23.13
CA HIS A 479 56.73 -34.31 22.44
C HIS A 479 56.53 -33.91 20.95
N SER A 480 57.31 -33.01 20.31
CA SER A 480 57.80 -31.64 20.63
C SER A 480 58.62 -31.03 19.46
N GLN A 481 58.80 -29.69 19.39
CA GLN A 481 59.82 -28.95 18.59
C GLN A 481 59.65 -28.91 17.03
N ALA A 482 60.15 -27.93 16.24
CA ALA A 482 60.70 -26.56 16.49
C ALA A 482 60.79 -25.69 15.18
N GLN A 483 61.08 -24.38 15.33
CA GLN A 483 61.96 -23.44 14.56
C GLN A 483 62.19 -23.56 13.01
N ALA A 484 62.53 -22.52 12.22
CA ALA A 484 62.52 -21.04 12.37
C ALA A 484 62.85 -20.29 11.02
N GLN A 485 62.53 -18.98 10.96
CA GLN A 485 63.24 -17.82 10.33
C GLN A 485 63.80 -17.78 8.86
N HIS A 486 63.42 -16.68 8.16
CA HIS A 486 64.26 -15.63 7.52
C HIS A 486 64.56 -15.50 5.99
N HIS A 487 64.62 -14.22 5.57
CA HIS A 487 65.42 -13.58 4.47
C HIS A 487 64.99 -13.78 2.99
N ARG A 488 65.24 -12.85 2.02
CA ARG A 488 65.39 -11.36 1.97
C ARG A 488 65.45 -10.85 0.50
N LEU A 489 65.16 -9.55 0.25
CA LEU A 489 65.48 -8.76 -0.99
C LEU A 489 64.73 -9.12 -2.30
N GLY A 490 64.52 -8.23 -3.29
CA GLY A 490 64.64 -6.75 -3.30
C GLY A 490 64.68 -6.09 -4.70
N GLN A 491 64.23 -4.82 -4.80
CA GLN A 491 64.35 -3.88 -5.97
C GLN A 491 63.47 -4.20 -7.22
N THR A 492 63.09 -3.28 -8.13
CA THR A 492 63.49 -1.86 -8.34
C THR A 492 62.31 -0.97 -8.86
N ALA A 493 62.56 0.34 -9.00
CA ALA A 493 61.67 1.45 -9.40
C ALA A 493 60.94 1.33 -10.77
N GLY A 494 59.90 2.15 -11.08
CA GLY A 494 59.20 3.18 -10.29
C GLY A 494 58.79 4.44 -11.09
N ARG A 495 58.26 5.48 -10.41
CA ARG A 495 57.87 6.83 -10.91
C ARG A 495 56.69 6.89 -11.91
N THR A 496 55.83 7.92 -11.96
CA THR A 496 55.66 9.14 -11.11
C THR A 496 54.18 9.55 -11.08
N ALA A 497 53.76 10.32 -10.07
CA ALA A 497 52.45 10.98 -10.04
C ALA A 497 52.59 12.51 -10.16
N ALA A 498 51.63 13.15 -10.82
CA ALA A 498 51.36 14.60 -10.76
C ALA A 498 49.86 14.84 -11.04
N ARG A 499 49.33 16.00 -10.61
CA ARG A 499 47.88 16.34 -10.65
C ARG A 499 47.66 17.68 -11.40
N PRO A 500 46.48 18.35 -11.35
CA PRO A 500 45.84 18.86 -12.56
C PRO A 500 46.10 20.35 -12.86
N ALA A 501 45.69 20.78 -14.05
CA ALA A 501 45.39 22.17 -14.37
C ALA A 501 44.04 22.25 -15.12
N ALA A 502 43.38 23.40 -15.06
CA ALA A 502 42.07 23.65 -15.67
C ALA A 502 42.16 24.80 -16.72
N PRO A 503 41.06 25.47 -17.12
CA PRO A 503 40.63 25.44 -18.52
C PRO A 503 41.06 26.64 -19.36
N ALA A 504 40.94 26.50 -20.68
CA ALA A 504 40.89 27.60 -21.63
C ALA A 504 39.68 27.41 -22.57
N ALA A 505 39.02 28.52 -22.92
CA ALA A 505 37.95 28.57 -23.91
C ALA A 505 38.36 29.46 -25.09
N VAL A 506 37.46 29.57 -26.08
CA VAL A 506 37.22 30.70 -27.03
C VAL A 506 37.18 30.28 -28.52
N SER A 507 36.10 30.74 -29.18
CA SER A 507 35.84 30.92 -30.63
C SER A 507 35.90 29.72 -31.60
N GLY A 508 35.03 29.73 -32.63
CA GLY A 508 35.13 28.75 -33.74
C GLY A 508 33.95 28.59 -34.71
N LEU A 509 33.22 29.66 -35.07
CA LEU A 509 32.35 29.81 -36.27
C LEU A 509 32.01 28.55 -37.13
N CYS A 510 30.74 28.11 -37.09
CA CYS A 510 29.78 28.27 -38.19
C CYS A 510 28.38 27.77 -37.78
#